data_AF-A0A1J3G8B3-F1
#
_entry.id   AF-A0A1J3G8B3-F1
#
_cell.length_a   1.000
_cell.length_b   1.000
_cell.length_c   1.000
_cell.angle_alpha   90.00
_cell.angle_beta   90.00
_cell.angle_gamma   90.00
#
_symmetry.space_group_name_H-M   'P 1'
#
loop_
_entity.id
_entity.type
_entity.pdbx_description
1 polymer ?
#
loop_
_entity_poly.entity_id
_entity_poly.type
_entity_poly.pdbx_seq_one_letter_code
_entity_poly.pdbx_strand_id
1 'polypeptide(L)'
;VLVCIVVGAVVGTAANGNGKKPSKESDEESISVSVKAVCDVTLHKEKCFETVGSAPNASRLNPEELFKYAVKITIIELSKVLDGFSSGEHMDNATSGAMGACVELIELAVDQLNDTMTSMENKKTTPFESIDDLRTWLSSVETYQETCMEALNEANKPSLVKYGETHMKNSTEMTSNALAIITWLGKIADSVKLRRRRLMATGDVS
;
A
#
# COMPACT_ATOMS: atom_id res chain seq x y z
N VAL A 1 37.77 59.43 9.97
CA VAL A 1 37.49 60.72 10.66
C VAL A 1 36.18 61.26 10.10
N LEU A 2 35.26 61.62 11.01
CA LEU A 2 34.05 62.47 10.88
C LEU A 2 32.82 62.01 10.06
N VAL A 3 31.82 61.57 10.84
CA VAL A 3 30.36 61.85 10.84
C VAL A 3 29.82 62.81 9.77
N CYS A 4 28.68 62.42 9.15
CA CYS A 4 27.59 63.35 8.78
C CYS A 4 26.22 62.71 9.02
N ILE A 5 25.41 63.44 9.79
CA ILE A 5 24.02 63.20 10.20
C ILE A 5 23.09 63.38 9.00
N VAL A 6 22.05 62.54 8.88
CA VAL A 6 20.85 62.90 8.12
C VAL A 6 19.61 62.74 9.00
N VAL A 7 18.87 63.85 9.00
CA VAL A 7 17.71 64.24 9.78
C VAL A 7 16.43 63.56 9.25
N GLY A 8 15.44 63.37 10.13
CA GLY A 8 14.03 63.41 9.71
C GLY A 8 13.09 62.52 10.52
N ALA A 9 12.52 63.06 11.59
CA ALA A 9 11.34 62.49 12.24
C ALA A 9 10.07 63.16 11.69
N VAL A 10 9.06 62.36 11.29
CA VAL A 10 7.65 62.77 11.43
C VAL A 10 6.69 61.56 11.50
N VAL A 11 6.12 61.38 12.70
CA VAL A 11 4.70 61.18 13.05
C VAL A 11 3.81 60.23 12.22
N GLY A 12 3.57 59.04 12.79
CA GLY A 12 2.26 58.57 13.29
C GLY A 12 1.11 58.26 12.32
N THR A 13 0.68 56.99 12.28
CA THR A 13 -0.73 56.60 12.50
C THR A 13 -0.80 55.25 13.23
N ALA A 14 -1.58 55.20 14.32
CA ALA A 14 -2.03 53.95 14.91
C ALA A 14 -3.19 53.42 14.05
N ALA A 15 -3.07 52.20 13.55
CA ALA A 15 -4.17 51.46 12.96
C ALA A 15 -4.12 50.00 13.42
N ASN A 16 -5.01 49.73 14.36
CA ASN A 16 -5.51 48.46 14.90
C ASN A 16 -5.25 47.22 14.02
N GLY A 17 -4.10 46.57 14.22
CA GLY A 17 -3.76 45.28 13.63
C GLY A 17 -4.29 44.15 14.49
N ASN A 18 -5.46 43.63 14.11
CA ASN A 18 -6.12 42.47 14.71
C ASN A 18 -5.11 41.32 14.89
N GLY A 19 -4.76 41.02 16.14
CA GLY A 19 -3.80 39.98 16.49
C GLY A 19 -4.29 38.62 16.02
N LYS A 20 -3.85 38.19 14.83
CA LYS A 20 -3.86 36.78 14.44
C LYS A 20 -2.96 36.04 15.42
N LYS A 21 -3.57 35.39 16.42
CA LYS A 21 -2.93 34.31 17.16
C LYS A 21 -2.40 33.31 16.12
N PRO A 22 -1.14 32.87 16.21
CA PRO A 22 -0.71 31.73 15.43
C PRO A 22 -1.56 30.54 15.87
N SER A 23 -2.34 30.01 14.94
CA SER A 23 -2.94 28.69 15.07
C SER A 23 -1.80 27.73 15.34
N LYS A 24 -1.78 27.15 16.55
CA LYS A 24 -1.03 25.92 16.80
C LYS A 24 -1.64 24.87 15.87
N GLU A 25 -1.01 24.70 14.72
CA GLU A 25 -1.10 23.47 13.95
C GLU A 25 -0.65 22.38 14.94
N SER A 26 -1.59 21.58 15.40
CA SER A 26 -1.26 20.39 16.15
C SER A 26 -0.48 19.50 15.19
N ASP A 27 0.83 19.39 15.38
CA ASP A 27 1.63 18.33 14.79
C ASP A 27 0.93 17.00 15.13
N GLU A 28 0.11 16.49 14.21
CA GLU A 28 -0.32 15.09 14.27
C GLU A 28 0.95 14.28 14.13
N GLU A 29 1.44 13.77 15.26
CA GLU A 29 2.58 12.87 15.32
C GLU A 29 2.32 11.71 14.35
N SER A 30 3.02 11.73 13.21
CA SER A 30 2.79 10.74 12.15
C SER A 30 3.23 9.37 12.66
N ILE A 31 2.28 8.43 12.69
CA ILE A 31 2.56 7.05 13.09
C ILE A 31 3.55 6.49 12.07
N SER A 32 4.71 6.04 12.54
CA SER A 32 5.67 5.30 11.72
C SER A 32 5.69 3.84 12.14
N VAL A 33 5.83 2.96 11.15
CA VAL A 33 5.97 1.51 11.37
C VAL A 33 7.32 1.05 10.86
N SER A 34 7.96 0.16 11.60
CA SER A 34 9.20 -0.47 11.15
C SER A 34 8.88 -1.62 10.20
N VAL A 35 9.69 -1.81 9.15
CA VAL A 35 9.61 -2.99 8.27
C VAL A 35 9.61 -4.29 9.05
N LYS A 36 10.41 -4.41 10.11
CA LYS A 36 10.44 -5.62 10.94
C LYS A 36 9.07 -6.00 11.48
N ALA A 37 8.38 -5.05 12.11
CA ALA A 37 7.03 -5.28 12.66
C ALA A 37 6.03 -5.70 11.58
N VAL A 38 6.17 -5.16 10.37
CA VAL A 38 5.34 -5.47 9.21
C VAL A 38 5.63 -6.87 8.68
N CYS A 39 6.89 -7.20 8.42
CA CYS A 39 7.23 -8.53 7.89
C CYS A 39 7.07 -9.65 8.92
N ASP A 40 7.12 -9.34 10.22
CA ASP A 40 6.87 -10.34 11.28
C ASP A 40 5.43 -10.87 11.28
N VAL A 41 4.47 -10.10 10.74
CA VAL A 41 3.04 -10.49 10.66
C VAL A 41 2.64 -11.12 9.33
N THR A 42 3.55 -11.20 8.36
CA THR A 42 3.26 -11.84 7.07
C THR A 42 3.58 -13.33 7.08
N LEU A 43 2.94 -14.08 6.17
CA LEU A 43 3.20 -15.51 5.97
C LEU A 43 4.58 -15.71 5.32
N HIS A 44 4.89 -14.93 4.27
CA HIS A 44 6.14 -15.03 3.51
C HIS A 44 7.15 -13.97 3.99
N LYS A 45 7.66 -14.18 5.22
CA LYS A 45 8.52 -13.21 5.92
C LYS A 45 9.78 -12.86 5.16
N GLU A 46 10.50 -13.87 4.68
CA GLU A 46 11.74 -13.69 3.92
C GLU A 46 11.49 -12.86 2.66
N LYS A 47 10.41 -13.16 1.93
CA LYS A 47 10.02 -12.40 0.75
C LYS A 47 9.64 -10.95 1.07
N CYS A 48 8.96 -10.73 2.19
CA CYS A 48 8.67 -9.38 2.67
C CYS A 48 9.95 -8.59 2.98
N PHE A 49 10.93 -9.20 3.66
CA PHE A 49 12.20 -8.52 3.95
C PHE A 49 13.01 -8.26 2.69
N GLU A 50 13.06 -9.21 1.75
CA GLU A 50 13.74 -9.05 0.46
C GLU A 50 13.18 -7.85 -0.32
N THR A 51 11.85 -7.71 -0.34
CA THR A 51 11.16 -6.73 -1.18
C THR A 51 10.84 -5.43 -0.42
N VAL A 52 9.90 -5.47 0.52
CA VAL A 52 9.46 -4.33 1.34
C VAL A 52 10.59 -3.79 2.22
N GLY A 53 11.50 -4.66 2.69
CA GLY A 53 12.67 -4.21 3.45
C GLY A 53 13.70 -3.42 2.66
N SER A 54 13.66 -3.52 1.33
CA SER A 54 14.49 -2.74 0.41
C SER A 54 13.86 -1.39 0.03
N ALA A 55 12.71 -1.04 0.63
CA ALA A 55 12.04 0.24 0.37
C ALA A 55 12.93 1.44 0.74
N PRO A 56 12.87 2.54 -0.03
CA PRO A 56 13.49 3.80 0.36
C PRO A 56 12.97 4.22 1.75
N ASN A 57 13.85 4.55 2.68
CA ASN A 57 13.50 4.90 4.08
C ASN A 57 12.85 3.78 4.91
N ALA A 58 13.13 2.50 4.62
CA ALA A 58 12.66 1.31 5.36
C ALA A 58 12.79 1.38 6.91
N SER A 59 13.62 2.28 7.45
CA SER A 59 13.77 2.48 8.90
C SER A 59 12.55 3.15 9.56
N ARG A 60 11.80 4.00 8.83
CA ARG A 60 10.59 4.69 9.33
C ARG A 60 9.68 5.05 8.16
N LEU A 61 8.81 4.13 7.76
CA LEU A 61 7.80 4.40 6.74
C LEU A 61 6.50 4.83 7.39
N ASN A 62 5.82 5.79 6.76
CA ASN A 62 4.42 5.97 7.06
C ASN A 62 3.64 4.73 6.55
N PRO A 63 2.61 4.27 7.28
CA PRO A 63 1.83 3.08 6.92
C PRO A 63 1.30 3.06 5.49
N GLU A 64 0.92 4.24 4.98
CA GLU A 64 0.35 4.38 3.64
C GLU A 64 1.37 4.11 2.54
N GLU A 65 2.54 4.76 2.60
CA GLU A 65 3.64 4.58 1.65
C GLU A 65 4.14 3.15 1.67
N LEU A 66 4.23 2.54 2.85
CA LEU A 66 4.60 1.14 2.97
C LEU A 66 3.62 0.23 2.25
N PHE A 67 2.31 0.43 2.47
CA PHE A 67 1.30 -0.39 1.81
C PHE A 67 1.27 -0.14 0.29
N LYS A 68 1.34 1.12 -0.15
CA LYS A 68 1.49 1.49 -1.58
C LYS A 68 2.70 0.82 -2.20
N TYR A 69 3.82 0.74 -1.49
CA TYR A 69 5.03 0.07 -1.96
C TYR A 69 4.81 -1.45 -2.12
N ALA A 70 4.17 -2.11 -1.14
CA ALA A 70 3.83 -3.53 -1.24
C ALA A 70 2.89 -3.83 -2.42
N VAL A 71 1.87 -2.98 -2.65
CA VAL A 71 0.96 -3.10 -3.80
C VAL A 71 1.73 -2.93 -5.12
N LYS A 72 2.62 -1.94 -5.23
CA LYS A 72 3.45 -1.73 -6.43
C LYS A 72 4.32 -2.94 -6.76
N ILE A 73 4.96 -3.55 -5.76
CA ILE A 73 5.74 -4.78 -5.98
C ILE A 73 4.84 -5.91 -6.47
N THR A 74 3.65 -6.04 -5.88
CA THR A 74 2.68 -7.08 -6.28
C THR A 74 2.27 -6.92 -7.75
N ILE A 75 1.98 -5.68 -8.19
CA ILE A 75 1.71 -5.37 -9.60
C ILE A 75 2.90 -5.80 -10.48
N ILE A 76 4.13 -5.44 -10.11
CA ILE A 76 5.33 -5.80 -10.87
C ILE A 76 5.48 -7.32 -11.01
N GLU A 77 5.27 -8.08 -9.94
CA GLU A 77 5.36 -9.54 -10.00
C GLU A 77 4.23 -10.16 -10.84
N LEU A 78 3.00 -9.63 -10.80
CA LEU A 78 1.91 -10.07 -11.68
C LEU A 78 2.19 -9.75 -13.15
N SER A 79 2.75 -8.57 -13.46
CA SER A 79 3.16 -8.24 -14.84
C SER A 79 4.22 -9.21 -15.37
N LYS A 80 5.17 -9.67 -14.52
CA LYS A 80 6.13 -10.71 -14.91
C LYS A 80 5.47 -12.04 -15.23
N VAL A 81 4.34 -12.38 -14.57
CA VAL A 81 3.55 -13.56 -14.92
C VAL A 81 2.99 -13.41 -16.34
N LEU A 82 2.37 -12.27 -16.64
CA LEU A 82 1.83 -11.97 -17.97
C LEU A 82 2.90 -12.03 -19.06
N ASP A 83 4.07 -11.43 -18.82
CA ASP A 83 5.21 -11.49 -19.75
C ASP A 83 5.68 -12.93 -19.96
N GLY A 84 5.79 -13.71 -18.88
CA GLY A 84 6.14 -15.13 -18.94
C GLY A 84 5.13 -15.93 -19.75
N PHE A 85 3.83 -15.75 -19.49
CA PHE A 85 2.77 -16.51 -20.15
C PHE A 85 2.65 -16.14 -21.63
N SER A 86 2.97 -14.89 -21.99
CA SER A 86 3.02 -14.40 -23.36
C SER A 86 4.18 -14.98 -24.20
N SER A 87 5.18 -15.59 -23.56
CA SER A 87 6.32 -16.19 -24.27
C SER A 87 5.96 -17.39 -25.15
N GLY A 88 4.75 -17.94 -25.00
CA GLY A 88 4.28 -19.09 -25.76
C GLY A 88 4.77 -20.44 -25.23
N GLU A 89 5.55 -20.45 -24.15
CA GLU A 89 5.97 -21.68 -23.49
C GLU A 89 4.73 -22.43 -22.98
N HIS A 90 4.62 -23.71 -23.33
CA HIS A 90 3.44 -24.55 -23.06
C HIS A 90 2.12 -24.08 -23.70
N MET A 91 2.13 -23.22 -24.73
CA MET A 91 0.94 -22.91 -25.54
C MET A 91 0.83 -23.86 -26.74
N ASP A 92 0.10 -24.96 -26.57
CA ASP A 92 -0.36 -25.81 -27.67
C ASP A 92 -1.90 -25.79 -27.74
N ASN A 93 -2.48 -26.42 -28.77
CA ASN A 93 -3.93 -26.41 -28.97
C ASN A 93 -4.72 -26.93 -27.74
N ALA A 94 -4.14 -27.84 -26.97
CA ALA A 94 -4.78 -28.42 -25.79
C ALA A 94 -4.61 -27.59 -24.51
N THR A 95 -3.68 -26.63 -24.46
CA THR A 95 -3.44 -25.76 -23.28
C THR A 95 -3.82 -24.31 -23.49
N SER A 96 -3.97 -23.87 -24.75
CA SER A 96 -4.22 -22.47 -25.12
C SER A 96 -5.44 -21.87 -24.39
N GLY A 97 -6.53 -22.64 -24.25
CA GLY A 97 -7.72 -22.18 -23.52
C GLY A 97 -7.47 -21.93 -22.03
N ALA A 98 -6.81 -22.87 -21.35
CA ALA A 98 -6.47 -22.72 -19.93
C ALA A 98 -5.46 -21.59 -19.68
N MET A 99 -4.45 -21.47 -20.55
CA MET A 99 -3.48 -20.39 -20.49
C MET A 99 -4.17 -19.03 -20.69
N GLY A 100 -5.04 -18.92 -21.69
CA GLY A 100 -5.80 -17.70 -21.97
C GLY A 100 -6.69 -17.30 -20.79
N ALA A 101 -7.43 -18.25 -20.22
CA ALA A 101 -8.25 -18.01 -19.03
C ALA A 101 -7.41 -17.53 -17.83
N CYS A 102 -6.24 -18.14 -17.59
CA CYS A 102 -5.35 -17.65 -16.56
C CYS A 102 -4.85 -16.23 -16.86
N VAL A 103 -4.41 -15.94 -18.09
CA VAL A 103 -3.95 -14.59 -18.48
C VAL A 103 -5.02 -13.54 -18.19
N GLU A 104 -6.26 -13.78 -18.59
CA GLU A 104 -7.39 -12.86 -18.31
C GLU A 104 -7.56 -12.63 -16.79
N LEU A 105 -7.45 -13.67 -15.97
CA LEU A 105 -7.55 -13.55 -14.51
C LEU A 105 -6.39 -12.75 -13.91
N ILE A 106 -5.17 -12.92 -14.43
CA ILE A 106 -4.00 -12.14 -13.97
C ILE A 106 -4.09 -10.68 -14.43
N GLU A 107 -4.65 -10.40 -15.62
CA GLU A 107 -4.95 -9.02 -16.06
C GLU A 107 -5.96 -8.35 -15.13
N LEU A 108 -7.05 -9.04 -14.79
CA LEU A 108 -8.04 -8.55 -13.80
C LEU A 108 -7.40 -8.29 -12.43
N ALA A 109 -6.44 -9.12 -12.02
CA ALA A 109 -5.69 -8.92 -10.78
C ALA A 109 -4.84 -7.65 -10.83
N VAL A 110 -4.16 -7.38 -11.94
CA VAL A 110 -3.38 -6.15 -12.14
C VAL A 110 -4.28 -4.92 -12.14
N ASP A 111 -5.40 -4.97 -12.84
CA ASP A 111 -6.37 -3.87 -12.90
C ASP A 111 -6.94 -3.54 -11.51
N GLN A 112 -7.31 -4.57 -10.74
CA GLN A 112 -7.80 -4.41 -9.37
C GLN A 112 -6.77 -3.72 -8.45
N LEU A 113 -5.48 -4.01 -8.62
CA LEU A 113 -4.41 -3.36 -7.86
C LEU A 113 -4.16 -1.92 -8.32
N ASN A 114 -4.28 -1.63 -9.63
CA ASN A 114 -4.20 -0.27 -10.15
C ASN A 114 -5.35 0.61 -9.65
N ASP A 115 -6.57 0.05 -9.58
CA ASP A 115 -7.72 0.70 -8.97
C ASP A 115 -7.52 0.93 -7.47
N THR A 116 -6.92 -0.05 -6.79
CA THR A 116 -6.51 0.08 -5.38
C THR A 116 -5.57 1.27 -5.19
N MET A 117 -4.54 1.39 -6.03
CA MET A 117 -3.60 2.52 -6.04
C MET A 117 -4.30 3.86 -6.27
N THR A 118 -5.14 3.93 -7.31
CA THR A 118 -5.91 5.12 -7.68
C THR A 118 -6.84 5.56 -6.56
N SER A 119 -7.50 4.62 -5.88
CA SER A 119 -8.37 4.91 -4.73
C SER A 119 -7.59 5.52 -3.57
N MET A 120 -6.38 5.03 -3.29
CA MET A 120 -5.50 5.57 -2.26
C MET A 120 -4.89 6.93 -2.62
N GLU A 121 -4.92 7.36 -3.88
CA GLU A 121 -4.48 8.69 -4.31
C GLU A 121 -5.63 9.72 -4.29
N ASN A 122 -6.83 9.27 -4.67
CA ASN A 122 -8.01 10.14 -4.77
C ASN A 122 -8.68 10.44 -3.42
N LYS A 123 -8.49 9.57 -2.42
CA LYS A 123 -9.02 9.80 -1.08
C LYS A 123 -8.16 10.88 -0.40
N LYS A 124 -8.76 12.05 -0.12
CA LYS A 124 -8.21 13.07 0.80
C LYS A 124 -8.15 12.58 2.26
N THR A 125 -8.45 11.30 2.48
CA THR A 125 -8.58 10.68 3.78
C THR A 125 -7.61 9.51 3.89
N THR A 126 -7.13 9.27 5.10
CA THR A 126 -6.07 8.28 5.36
C THR A 126 -6.52 6.87 4.94
N PRO A 127 -5.60 5.96 4.55
CA PRO A 127 -5.93 4.56 4.21
C PRO A 127 -6.73 3.84 5.29
N PHE A 128 -6.63 4.32 6.53
CA PHE A 128 -7.36 3.83 7.69
C PHE A 128 -8.88 4.04 7.66
N GLU A 129 -9.40 4.80 6.70
CA GLU A 129 -10.85 4.92 6.46
C GLU A 129 -11.34 3.94 5.38
N SER A 130 -10.44 3.21 4.72
CA SER A 130 -10.76 2.32 3.61
C SER A 130 -10.10 0.95 3.70
N ILE A 131 -9.61 0.57 4.89
CA ILE A 131 -8.98 -0.74 5.13
C ILE A 131 -9.86 -1.89 4.65
N ASP A 132 -11.17 -1.84 4.89
CA ASP A 132 -12.07 -2.93 4.50
C ASP A 132 -12.18 -3.08 2.99
N ASP A 133 -12.24 -1.95 2.26
CA ASP A 133 -12.20 -1.94 0.79
C ASP A 133 -10.86 -2.50 0.29
N LEU A 134 -9.74 -2.00 0.83
CA LEU A 134 -8.39 -2.41 0.44
C LEU A 134 -8.16 -3.90 0.72
N ARG A 135 -8.65 -4.42 1.85
CA ARG A 135 -8.61 -5.85 2.17
C ARG A 135 -9.43 -6.65 1.17
N THR A 136 -10.64 -6.18 0.86
CA THR A 136 -11.53 -6.86 -0.11
C THR A 136 -10.88 -6.93 -1.49
N TRP A 137 -10.30 -5.83 -1.97
CA TRP A 137 -9.62 -5.79 -3.26
C TRP A 137 -8.38 -6.67 -3.31
N LEU A 138 -7.61 -6.78 -2.22
CA LEU A 138 -6.49 -7.73 -2.19
C LEU A 138 -6.95 -9.19 -2.09
N SER A 139 -8.04 -9.48 -1.38
CA SER A 139 -8.63 -10.81 -1.37
C SER A 139 -9.15 -11.23 -2.75
N SER A 140 -9.67 -10.30 -3.57
CA SER A 140 -10.04 -10.63 -4.96
C SER A 140 -8.81 -10.92 -5.83
N VAL A 141 -7.69 -10.23 -5.62
CA VAL A 141 -6.42 -10.51 -6.32
C VAL A 141 -5.93 -11.92 -6.01
N GLU A 142 -5.97 -12.34 -4.73
CA GLU A 142 -5.63 -13.71 -4.31
C GLU A 142 -6.57 -14.73 -4.99
N THR A 143 -7.88 -14.44 -5.00
CA THR A 143 -8.89 -15.30 -5.67
C THR A 143 -8.63 -15.46 -7.17
N TYR A 144 -8.25 -14.37 -7.87
CA TYR A 144 -7.93 -14.44 -9.29
C TYR A 144 -6.69 -15.31 -9.54
N GLN A 145 -5.68 -15.22 -8.68
CA GLN A 145 -4.49 -16.07 -8.78
C GLN A 145 -4.82 -17.55 -8.53
N GLU A 146 -5.64 -17.85 -7.51
CA GLU A 146 -6.12 -19.21 -7.24
C GLU A 146 -6.92 -19.76 -8.43
N THR A 147 -7.86 -18.98 -8.95
CA THR A 147 -8.70 -19.37 -10.09
C THR A 147 -7.87 -19.58 -11.36
N CYS A 148 -6.81 -18.78 -11.58
CA CYS A 148 -5.87 -19.02 -12.67
C CYS A 148 -5.22 -20.40 -12.51
N MET A 149 -4.71 -20.71 -11.32
CA MET A 149 -4.07 -22.01 -11.06
C MET A 149 -5.04 -23.18 -11.25
N GLU A 150 -6.30 -23.01 -10.87
CA GLU A 150 -7.37 -23.98 -11.15
C GLU A 150 -7.55 -24.19 -12.65
N ALA A 151 -7.64 -23.13 -13.45
CA ALA A 151 -7.76 -23.23 -14.91
C ALA A 151 -6.56 -23.96 -15.54
N LEU A 152 -5.33 -23.70 -15.09
CA LEU A 152 -4.15 -24.43 -15.55
C LEU A 152 -4.20 -25.91 -15.17
N ASN A 153 -4.74 -26.24 -14.00
CA ASN A 153 -4.92 -27.61 -13.53
C ASN A 153 -6.00 -28.38 -14.32
N GLU A 154 -7.08 -27.72 -14.73
CA GLU A 154 -8.15 -28.31 -15.54
C GLU A 154 -7.68 -28.79 -16.92
N ALA A 155 -6.60 -28.22 -17.45
CA ALA A 155 -5.97 -28.69 -18.70
C ALA A 155 -5.37 -30.11 -18.58
N ASN A 156 -5.27 -30.67 -17.37
CA ASN A 156 -4.75 -32.00 -17.06
C ASN A 156 -3.34 -32.24 -17.65
N LYS A 157 -2.50 -31.19 -17.65
CA LYS A 157 -1.09 -31.24 -18.07
C LYS A 157 -0.17 -30.85 -16.92
N PRO A 158 0.55 -31.81 -16.30
CA PRO A 158 1.43 -31.52 -15.16
C PRO A 158 2.51 -30.48 -15.44
N SER A 159 3.01 -30.40 -16.68
CA SER A 159 4.00 -29.39 -17.07
C SER A 159 3.43 -27.97 -17.02
N LEU A 160 2.15 -27.78 -17.39
CA LEU A 160 1.50 -26.47 -17.35
C LEU A 160 1.24 -26.02 -15.92
N VAL A 161 0.79 -26.94 -15.06
CA VAL A 161 0.60 -26.65 -13.63
C VAL A 161 1.93 -26.22 -12.99
N LYS A 162 3.00 -27.00 -13.21
CA LYS A 162 4.34 -26.67 -12.70
C LYS A 162 4.86 -25.32 -13.22
N TYR A 163 4.56 -25.01 -14.48
CA TYR A 163 4.88 -23.72 -15.09
C TYR A 163 4.15 -22.59 -14.35
N GLY A 164 2.84 -22.72 -14.15
CA GLY A 164 2.04 -21.77 -13.37
C GLY A 164 2.58 -21.56 -11.96
N GLU A 165 2.79 -22.65 -11.20
CA GLU A 165 3.34 -22.60 -9.83
C GLU A 165 4.69 -21.86 -9.79
N THR A 166 5.56 -22.10 -10.77
CA THR A 166 6.89 -21.50 -10.81
C THR A 166 6.81 -20.00 -11.10
N HIS A 167 6.03 -19.60 -12.11
CA HIS A 167 5.94 -18.22 -12.55
C HIS A 167 5.11 -17.35 -11.61
N MET A 168 4.07 -17.91 -10.99
CA MET A 168 3.18 -17.17 -10.09
C MET A 168 3.66 -17.11 -8.65
N LYS A 169 4.64 -17.94 -8.25
CA LYS A 169 5.09 -18.01 -6.85
C LYS A 169 5.33 -16.62 -6.24
N ASN A 170 6.14 -15.79 -6.89
CA ASN A 170 6.47 -14.48 -6.34
C ASN A 170 5.25 -13.57 -6.23
N SER A 171 4.36 -13.57 -7.23
CA SER A 171 3.17 -12.73 -7.18
C SER A 171 2.21 -13.20 -6.10
N THR A 172 2.00 -14.51 -5.93
CA THR A 172 1.15 -15.06 -4.87
C THR A 172 1.70 -14.74 -3.48
N GLU A 173 3.00 -14.93 -3.26
CA GLU A 173 3.65 -14.60 -1.98
C GLU A 173 3.53 -13.10 -1.66
N MET A 174 3.66 -12.22 -2.68
CA MET A 174 3.54 -10.78 -2.52
C MET A 174 2.10 -10.32 -2.28
N THR A 175 1.11 -10.90 -2.97
CA THR A 175 -0.32 -10.66 -2.70
C THR A 175 -0.67 -11.01 -1.26
N SER A 176 -0.28 -12.21 -0.80
CA SER A 176 -0.51 -12.67 0.56
C SER A 176 0.15 -11.74 1.59
N ASN A 177 1.40 -11.33 1.34
CA ASN A 177 2.08 -10.36 2.17
C ASN A 177 1.34 -9.02 2.22
N ALA A 178 0.93 -8.46 1.07
CA ALA A 178 0.22 -7.18 1.01
C ALA A 178 -1.12 -7.23 1.77
N LEU A 179 -1.87 -8.34 1.66
CA LEU A 179 -3.12 -8.56 2.39
C LEU A 179 -2.90 -8.63 3.91
N ALA A 180 -1.85 -9.33 4.35
CA ALA A 180 -1.48 -9.39 5.77
C ALA A 180 -1.12 -8.01 6.32
N ILE A 181 -0.38 -7.21 5.54
CA ILE A 181 0.04 -5.86 5.92
C ILE A 181 -1.17 -4.95 6.12
N ILE A 182 -2.10 -4.86 5.16
CA ILE A 182 -3.27 -3.99 5.31
C ILE A 182 -4.18 -4.43 6.45
N THR A 183 -4.32 -5.74 6.64
CA THR A 183 -5.08 -6.31 7.76
C THR A 183 -4.48 -5.91 9.11
N TRP A 184 -3.16 -5.96 9.23
CA TRP A 184 -2.46 -5.56 10.45
C TRP A 184 -2.53 -4.05 10.70
N LEU A 185 -2.34 -3.24 9.65
CA LEU A 185 -2.50 -1.79 9.72
C LEU A 185 -3.91 -1.39 10.19
N GLY A 186 -4.93 -2.14 9.76
CA GLY A 186 -6.29 -1.93 10.25
C GLY A 186 -6.47 -2.15 11.74
N LYS A 187 -5.90 -3.24 12.27
CA LYS A 187 -5.93 -3.53 13.71
C LYS A 187 -5.25 -2.42 14.52
N ILE A 188 -4.13 -1.88 14.02
CA ILE A 188 -3.46 -0.74 14.66
C ILE A 188 -4.37 0.48 14.67
N ALA A 189 -4.96 0.82 13.51
CA ALA A 189 -5.84 1.98 13.39
C ALA A 189 -7.01 1.94 14.38
N ASP A 190 -7.65 0.77 14.50
CA ASP A 190 -8.75 0.57 15.44
C ASP A 190 -8.29 0.71 16.90
N SER A 191 -7.12 0.16 17.23
CA SER A 191 -6.55 0.30 18.58
C SER A 191 -6.26 1.76 18.94
N VAL A 192 -5.76 2.55 17.98
CA VAL A 192 -5.48 3.99 18.16
C VAL A 192 -6.78 4.78 18.31
N LYS A 193 -7.80 4.50 17.46
CA LYS A 193 -9.14 5.10 17.58
C LYS A 193 -9.77 4.82 18.95
N LEU A 194 -9.68 3.58 19.44
CA LEU A 194 -10.17 3.20 20.77
C LEU A 194 -9.44 3.93 21.90
N ARG A 195 -8.11 4.03 21.83
CA ARG A 195 -7.30 4.76 22.82
C ARG A 195 -7.66 6.24 22.83
N ARG A 196 -7.81 6.87 21.67
CA ARG A 196 -8.20 8.28 21.52
C ARG A 196 -9.58 8.54 22.15
N ARG A 197 -10.57 7.67 21.92
CA ARG A 197 -11.90 7.77 22.56
C ARG A 197 -11.84 7.67 24.09
N ARG A 198 -11.00 6.79 24.65
CA ARG A 198 -10.83 6.67 26.11
C ARG A 198 -10.18 7.91 26.74
N LEU A 199 -9.19 8.50 26.06
CA LEU A 199 -8.55 9.73 26.53
C LEU A 199 -9.52 10.92 26.52
N MET A 200 -10.36 11.03 25.49
CA MET A 200 -11.42 12.06 25.43
C MET A 200 -12.43 11.88 26.57
N ALA A 201 -12.87 10.64 26.84
CA ALA A 201 -13.82 10.33 27.91
C ALA A 201 -13.27 10.56 29.34
N THR A 202 -11.96 10.62 29.51
CA THR A 202 -11.32 10.86 30.82
C THR A 202 -10.91 12.32 31.04
N GLY A 203 -10.90 13.14 29.98
CA GLY A 203 -10.62 14.58 30.03
C GLY A 203 -11.79 15.45 30.49
N ASP A 204 -13.02 14.92 30.50
CA ASP A 204 -14.23 15.62 30.98
C ASP A 204 -14.48 15.45 32.50
N VAL A 205 -13.54 14.84 33.22
CA VAL A 205 -13.55 14.73 34.69
C VAL A 205 -12.36 15.49 35.27
N SER A 206 -12.37 16.82 35.17
CA SER A 206 -11.51 17.74 35.91
C SER A 206 -12.16 19.11 36.02
#